data_AF-A0A0L0FGY3-F1
#
_entry.id   AF-A0A0L0FGY3-F1
#
_cell.length_a   1.000
_cell.length_b   1.000
_cell.length_c   1.000
_cell.angle_alpha   90.00
_cell.angle_beta   90.00
_cell.angle_gamma   90.00
#
_symmetry.space_group_name_H-M   'P 1'
#
loop_
_entity.id
_entity.type
_entity.pdbx_description
1 polymer ?
#
loop_
_entity_poly.entity_id
_entity_poly.type
_entity_poly.pdbx_seq_one_letter_code
_entity_poly.pdbx_strand_id
1 'polypeptide(L)'
;MTSVVINGVEPSNGHKANTANVNSVAILVHESHPTIKALAMIIVFGWILTIITPIRNVLSLTPAYFMGRFYVWTIVTATLMESSLINMIVGLWMLFYSAAKVLPLWGIHEYIKV
;
A
#
# COMPACT_ATOMS: atom_id res chain seq x y z
N MET A 1 -31.80 -8.13 8.22
CA MET A 1 -31.36 -9.27 9.03
C MET A 1 -31.71 -10.54 8.29
N THR A 2 -30.74 -11.19 7.65
CA THR A 2 -30.89 -12.55 7.11
C THR A 2 -29.50 -13.18 7.05
N SER A 3 -29.19 -14.00 8.06
CA SER A 3 -27.98 -14.80 8.16
C SER A 3 -28.12 -16.04 7.29
N VAL A 4 -27.24 -16.21 6.30
CA VAL A 4 -27.09 -17.48 5.59
C VAL A 4 -26.10 -18.34 6.37
N VAL A 5 -26.61 -19.40 6.99
CA VAL A 5 -25.83 -20.44 7.68
C VAL A 5 -25.41 -21.47 6.63
N ILE A 6 -24.11 -21.54 6.32
CA ILE A 6 -23.53 -22.65 5.55
C ILE A 6 -22.99 -23.66 6.56
N ASN A 7 -23.73 -24.75 6.75
CA ASN A 7 -23.28 -25.91 7.52
C ASN A 7 -22.31 -26.76 6.70
N GLY A 8 -21.20 -27.15 7.35
CA GLY A 8 -20.61 -28.47 7.13
C GLY A 8 -19.38 -28.57 6.22
N VAL A 9 -18.25 -28.01 6.66
CA VAL A 9 -16.91 -28.66 6.62
C VAL A 9 -16.13 -28.00 7.75
N GLU A 10 -15.76 -28.73 8.80
CA GLU A 10 -14.89 -28.16 9.83
C GLU A 10 -13.46 -28.03 9.27
N PRO A 11 -12.94 -26.83 8.99
CA PRO A 11 -11.58 -26.69 8.50
C PRO A 11 -10.63 -26.99 9.67
N SER A 12 -9.66 -27.87 9.42
CA SER A 12 -8.47 -28.09 10.26
C SER A 12 -8.00 -26.78 10.91
N ASN A 13 -7.62 -26.83 12.19
CA ASN A 13 -7.28 -25.66 13.02
C ASN A 13 -6.25 -24.72 12.37
N GLY A 14 -5.38 -25.22 11.48
CA GLY A 14 -4.45 -24.40 10.69
C GLY A 14 -5.12 -23.53 9.62
N HIS A 15 -6.21 -24.00 9.01
CA HIS A 15 -7.00 -23.23 8.04
C HIS A 15 -7.86 -22.16 8.71
N LYS A 16 -8.42 -22.43 9.89
CA LYS A 16 -9.18 -21.44 10.70
C LYS A 16 -8.29 -20.28 11.14
N ALA A 17 -7.04 -20.53 11.54
CA ALA A 17 -6.09 -19.49 11.91
C ALA A 17 -5.69 -18.60 10.72
N ASN A 18 -5.45 -19.19 9.54
CA ASN A 18 -5.16 -18.43 8.33
C ASN A 18 -6.36 -17.63 7.82
N THR A 19 -7.58 -18.18 7.89
CA THR A 19 -8.78 -17.42 7.51
C THR A 19 -9.07 -16.28 8.47
N ALA A 20 -8.89 -16.48 9.79
CA ALA A 20 -9.02 -15.39 10.76
C ALA A 20 -8.00 -14.26 10.51
N ASN A 21 -6.75 -14.60 10.17
CA ASN A 21 -5.71 -13.61 9.86
C ASN A 21 -5.98 -12.85 8.55
N VAL A 22 -6.34 -13.56 7.47
CA VAL A 22 -6.69 -12.93 6.18
C VAL A 22 -7.90 -12.02 6.32
N ASN A 23 -8.90 -12.44 7.11
CA ASN A 23 -10.05 -11.60 7.43
C ASN A 23 -9.65 -10.35 8.23
N SER A 24 -8.68 -10.46 9.13
CA SER A 24 -8.19 -9.33 9.94
C SER A 24 -7.57 -8.24 9.05
N VAL A 25 -6.77 -8.63 8.05
CA VAL A 25 -6.18 -7.67 7.10
C VAL A 25 -7.25 -7.03 6.21
N ALA A 26 -8.22 -7.82 5.75
CA ALA A 26 -9.33 -7.31 4.95
C ALA A 26 -10.20 -6.31 5.74
N ILE A 27 -10.43 -6.57 7.03
CA ILE A 27 -11.14 -5.65 7.94
C ILE A 27 -10.32 -4.37 8.14
N LEU A 28 -9.01 -4.48 8.38
CA LEU A 28 -8.09 -3.35 8.50
C LEU A 28 -8.15 -2.44 7.27
N VAL A 29 -8.12 -3.03 6.07
CA VAL A 29 -8.24 -2.29 4.82
C VAL A 29 -9.63 -1.68 4.68
N HIS A 30 -10.71 -2.40 5.02
CA HIS A 30 -12.07 -1.89 4.91
C HIS A 30 -12.33 -0.68 5.83
N GLU A 31 -11.85 -0.73 7.07
CA GLU A 31 -11.99 0.34 8.06
C GLU A 31 -11.00 1.50 7.87
N SER A 32 -9.99 1.33 7.01
CA SER A 32 -9.00 2.36 6.72
C SER A 32 -9.61 3.61 6.06
N HIS A 33 -9.05 4.77 6.42
CA HIS A 33 -9.42 6.07 5.87
C HIS A 33 -9.24 6.10 4.32
N PRO A 34 -10.13 6.75 3.57
CA PRO A 34 -10.08 6.78 2.09
C PRO A 34 -8.74 7.25 1.53
N THR A 35 -8.08 8.20 2.19
CA THR A 35 -6.74 8.67 1.78
C THR A 35 -5.68 7.57 1.85
N ILE A 36 -5.72 6.71 2.86
CA ILE A 36 -4.75 5.60 3.01
C ILE A 36 -4.97 4.57 1.92
N LYS A 37 -6.25 4.28 1.60
CA LYS A 37 -6.61 3.44 0.45
C LYS A 37 -6.12 4.02 -0.88
N ALA A 38 -6.27 5.34 -1.07
CA ALA A 38 -5.76 6.03 -2.25
C ALA A 38 -4.24 5.94 -2.34
N LEU A 39 -3.51 6.16 -1.24
CA LEU A 39 -2.06 6.05 -1.22
C LEU A 39 -1.58 4.62 -1.48
N ALA A 40 -2.26 3.62 -0.91
CA ALA A 40 -2.00 2.21 -1.19
C ALA A 40 -2.20 1.88 -2.68
N MET A 41 -3.27 2.39 -3.30
CA MET A 41 -3.49 2.22 -4.74
C MET A 41 -2.39 2.89 -5.58
N ILE A 42 -1.92 4.06 -5.17
CA ILE A 42 -0.82 4.76 -5.84
C ILE A 42 0.48 3.94 -5.78
N ILE A 43 0.79 3.32 -4.64
CA ILE A 43 1.97 2.45 -4.48
C ILE A 43 1.86 1.22 -5.41
N VAL A 44 0.71 0.55 -5.43
CA VAL A 44 0.47 -0.61 -6.31
C VAL A 44 0.56 -0.21 -7.78
N PHE A 45 -0.04 0.92 -8.16
CA PHE A 45 0.03 1.44 -9.52
C PHE A 45 1.46 1.81 -9.91
N GLY A 46 2.20 2.46 -9.02
CA GLY A 46 3.62 2.78 -9.19
C GLY A 46 4.45 1.52 -9.43
N TRP A 47 4.22 0.46 -8.66
CA TRP A 47 4.87 -0.83 -8.87
C TRP A 47 4.53 -1.43 -10.23
N ILE A 48 3.27 -1.42 -10.67
CA ILE A 48 2.89 -1.93 -12.01
C ILE A 48 3.63 -1.16 -13.10
N LEU A 49 3.77 0.17 -12.97
CA LEU A 49 4.52 0.98 -13.92
C LEU A 49 6.02 0.60 -13.97
N THR A 50 6.61 0.11 -12.87
CA THR A 50 8.03 -0.33 -12.86
C THR A 50 8.28 -1.56 -13.73
N ILE A 51 7.26 -2.38 -13.98
CA ILE A 51 7.35 -3.58 -14.85
C ILE A 51 7.59 -3.16 -16.30
N ILE A 52 7.09 -1.99 -16.69
CA ILE A 52 7.24 -1.46 -18.05
C ILE A 52 8.58 -0.72 -18.17
N THR A 53 9.61 -1.40 -18.67
CA THR A 53 10.98 -0.89 -18.80
C THR A 53 11.12 0.55 -19.35
N PRO A 54 10.45 0.95 -20.45
CA PRO A 54 10.58 2.33 -20.95
C PRO A 54 9.97 3.37 -20.00
N ILE A 55 8.91 3.01 -19.29
CA ILE A 55 8.24 3.87 -18.29
C ILE A 55 9.12 4.00 -17.05
N ARG A 56 9.66 2.88 -16.56
CA ARG A 56 10.63 2.84 -15.45
C ARG A 56 11.80 3.78 -15.71
N ASN A 57 12.40 3.73 -16.89
CA ASN A 57 13.55 4.57 -17.24
C ASN A 57 13.25 6.08 -17.23
N VAL A 58 11.98 6.49 -17.40
CA VAL A 58 11.56 7.89 -17.32
C VAL A 58 11.18 8.28 -15.89
N LEU A 59 10.54 7.40 -15.14
CA LEU A 59 10.01 7.69 -13.81
C LEU A 59 11.02 7.48 -12.67
N SER A 60 12.03 6.63 -12.88
CA SER A 60 13.13 6.40 -11.95
C SER A 60 14.30 7.37 -12.15
N LEU A 61 14.13 8.41 -12.99
CA LEU A 61 15.15 9.42 -13.19
C LEU A 61 15.32 10.22 -11.90
N THR A 62 16.37 9.91 -11.15
CA THR A 62 16.78 10.71 -10.00
C THR A 62 17.08 12.13 -10.48
N PRO A 63 16.55 13.19 -9.82
CA PRO A 63 16.68 14.57 -10.28
C PRO A 63 18.13 14.99 -10.60
N ALA A 64 19.12 14.36 -9.95
CA ALA A 64 20.55 14.57 -10.19
C ALA A 64 21.03 14.27 -11.62
N TYR A 65 20.33 13.43 -12.38
CA TYR A 65 20.68 13.11 -13.78
C TYR A 65 20.25 14.20 -14.78
N PHE A 66 19.30 15.07 -14.41
CA PHE A 66 18.95 16.24 -15.21
C PHE A 66 19.85 17.41 -14.84
N MET A 67 21.06 17.44 -15.38
CA MET A 67 21.92 18.63 -15.38
C MET A 67 21.28 19.73 -16.24
N GLY A 68 20.29 20.45 -15.71
CA GLY A 68 19.72 21.64 -16.34
C GLY A 68 18.26 21.94 -16.03
N ARG A 69 17.45 20.98 -15.57
CA ARG A 69 16.04 21.22 -15.18
C ARG A 69 15.65 20.34 -14.00
N PHE A 70 15.39 20.96 -12.85
CA PHE A 70 14.90 20.29 -11.67
C PHE A 70 13.37 20.14 -11.76
N TYR A 71 12.91 18.91 -11.97
CA TYR A 71 11.49 18.60 -11.99
C TYR A 71 11.08 18.00 -10.64
N VAL A 72 10.31 18.74 -9.84
CA VAL A 72 9.90 18.31 -8.47
C VAL A 72 9.20 16.94 -8.46
N TRP A 73 8.46 16.62 -9.53
CA TRP A 73 7.76 15.35 -9.63
C TRP A 73 8.69 14.13 -9.62
N THR A 74 9.97 14.27 -10.03
CA THR A 74 10.91 13.14 -10.08
C THR A 74 11.33 12.66 -8.69
N ILE A 75 11.27 13.51 -7.67
CA ILE A 75 11.50 13.11 -6.27
C ILE A 75 10.41 12.14 -5.82
N VAL A 76 9.16 12.50 -6.11
CA VAL A 76 7.99 11.73 -5.71
C VAL A 76 7.94 10.42 -6.50
N THR A 77 8.18 10.44 -7.81
CA THR A 77 8.11 9.21 -8.62
C THR A 77 9.28 8.28 -8.37
N ALA A 78 10.47 8.79 -8.03
CA ALA A 78 11.61 7.96 -7.69
C ALA A 78 11.40 7.19 -6.39
N THR A 79 10.77 7.78 -5.36
CA THR A 79 10.47 7.06 -4.11
C THR A 79 9.35 6.05 -4.27
N LEU A 80 8.48 6.21 -5.26
CA LEU A 80 7.40 5.26 -5.59
C LEU A 80 7.87 4.10 -6.49
N MET A 81 9.00 4.25 -7.20
CA MET A 81 9.52 3.27 -8.16
C MET A 81 10.31 2.16 -7.44
N GLU A 82 9.60 1.28 -6.74
CA GLU A 82 10.19 0.12 -6.09
C GLU A 82 10.23 -1.09 -7.06
N SER A 83 11.41 -1.63 -7.36
CA SER A 83 11.55 -2.78 -8.27
C SER A 83 11.29 -4.13 -7.61
N SER A 84 11.35 -4.20 -6.28
CA SER A 84 11.15 -5.44 -5.52
C SER A 84 9.71 -5.57 -5.05
N LEU A 85 9.03 -6.64 -5.47
CA LEU A 85 7.69 -6.98 -4.99
C LEU A 85 7.65 -7.10 -3.45
N ILE A 86 8.70 -7.63 -2.85
CA ILE A 86 8.81 -7.81 -1.39
C ILE A 86 8.82 -6.44 -0.70
N ASN A 87 9.61 -5.50 -1.19
CA ASN A 87 9.70 -4.16 -0.61
C ASN A 87 8.36 -3.40 -0.75
N MET A 88 7.66 -3.57 -1.87
CA MET A 88 6.30 -3.02 -2.05
C MET A 88 5.33 -3.58 -1.00
N ILE A 89 5.32 -4.91 -0.79
CA ILE A 89 4.44 -5.56 0.21
C ILE A 89 4.75 -5.05 1.62
N VAL A 90 6.04 -4.97 1.98
CA VAL A 90 6.47 -4.44 3.28
C VAL A 90 6.07 -2.97 3.44
N GLY A 91 6.23 -2.16 2.39
CA GLY A 91 5.80 -0.76 2.38
C GLY A 91 4.30 -0.58 2.59
N LEU A 92 3.48 -1.39 1.91
CA LEU A 92 2.03 -1.42 2.12
C LEU A 92 1.67 -1.82 3.56
N TRP A 93 2.31 -2.86 4.09
CA TRP A 93 2.06 -3.29 5.46
C TRP A 93 2.42 -2.20 6.48
N MET A 94 3.57 -1.55 6.31
CA MET A 94 3.99 -0.41 7.12
C MET A 94 3.02 0.77 6.99
N LEU A 95 2.51 1.05 5.79
CA LEU A 95 1.54 2.12 5.55
C LEU A 95 0.23 1.90 6.34
N PHE A 96 -0.33 0.69 6.28
CA PHE A 96 -1.56 0.38 7.03
C PHE A 96 -1.30 0.35 8.53
N TYR A 97 -0.14 -0.16 8.96
CA TYR A 97 0.23 -0.19 10.37
C TYR A 97 0.44 1.21 10.96
N SER A 98 1.18 2.08 10.27
CA SER A 98 1.41 3.45 10.70
C SER A 98 0.12 4.27 10.67
N ALA A 99 -0.71 4.11 9.63
CA ALA A 99 -2.03 4.73 9.57
C ALA A 99 -2.91 4.30 10.75
N ALA A 100 -2.95 3.01 11.09
CA ALA A 100 -3.76 2.53 12.22
C ALA A 100 -3.31 3.11 13.58
N LYS A 101 -2.05 3.53 13.72
CA LYS A 101 -1.50 4.05 14.97
C LYS A 101 -1.45 5.58 15.02
N VAL A 102 -0.98 6.23 13.97
CA VAL A 102 -0.71 7.66 13.91
C VAL A 102 -1.96 8.46 13.59
N LEU A 103 -2.80 7.97 12.66
CA LEU A 103 -4.02 8.66 12.23
C LEU A 103 -5.01 8.93 13.37
N PRO A 104 -5.30 8.00 14.31
CA PRO A 104 -6.18 8.29 15.44
C PRO A 104 -5.57 9.24 16.47
N LEU A 105 -4.23 9.36 16.52
CA LEU A 105 -3.55 10.23 17.49
C LEU A 105 -3.45 11.67 16.98
N TRP A 106 -3.07 11.86 15.72
CA TRP A 106 -2.67 13.17 15.19
C TRP A 106 -3.61 13.69 14.09
N GLY A 107 -4.52 12.85 13.61
CA GLY A 107 -5.42 13.18 12.49
C GLY A 107 -4.76 13.02 11.12
N ILE A 108 -5.59 13.08 10.08
CA ILE A 108 -5.17 12.83 8.68
C ILE A 108 -4.25 13.92 8.11
N HIS A 109 -4.43 15.17 8.53
CA HIS A 109 -3.68 16.30 7.99
C HIS A 109 -2.21 16.25 8.41
N GLU A 110 -1.95 15.95 9.68
CA GLU A 110 -0.61 15.77 10.21
C GLU A 110 0.04 14.51 9.65
N TYR A 111 -0.71 13.44 9.39
CA TYR A 111 -0.19 12.23 8.77
C TYR A 111 0.31 12.45 7.33
N ILE A 112 -0.35 13.29 6.53
CA ILE A 112 0.04 13.56 5.13
C ILE A 112 1.26 14.49 5.04
N LYS A 113 1.50 15.31 6.06
CA LYS A 113 2.65 16.22 6.11
C LYS A 113 3.98 15.51 6.38
N VAL A 114 3.93 14.33 7.00
CA VAL A 114 5.10 13.51 7.36
C VAL A 114 5.57 12.73 6.14
#